data_AF-A0A7X5RDW2-F1
#
_entry.id   AF-A0A7X5RDW2-F1
#
_cell.length_a   1.000
_cell.length_b   1.000
_cell.length_c   1.000
_cell.angle_alpha   90.00
_cell.angle_beta   90.00
_cell.angle_gamma   90.00
#
_symmetry.space_group_name_H-M   'P 1'
#
loop_
_entity.id
_entity.type
_entity.pdbx_description
1 polymer ?
#
loop_
_entity_poly.entity_id
_entity_poly.type
_entity_poly.pdbx_seq_one_letter_code
_entity_poly.pdbx_strand_id
1 'polypeptide(L)'
;MTNIPISVCIIAKNEEKHIAECLKRLCPYPMELVVADTGSTDATKKLARQYADKVLDMTWTDSFSDARNFCAAQASNNWILAIDCDEYVTQADMDALNAGSVK
;
A
#
# COMPACT_ATOMS: atom_id res chain seq x y z
N MET A 1 17.99 -15.31 4.03
CA MET A 1 16.85 -15.43 4.97
C MET A 1 15.59 -15.17 4.15
N THR A 2 14.51 -15.92 4.38
CA THR A 2 13.23 -15.68 3.71
C THR A 2 12.52 -14.54 4.44
N ASN A 3 12.24 -13.44 3.74
CA ASN A 3 11.47 -12.34 4.31
C ASN A 3 10.01 -12.76 4.51
N ILE A 4 9.35 -12.24 5.56
CA ILE A 4 7.88 -12.32 5.65
C ILE A 4 7.33 -11.62 4.41
N PRO A 5 6.49 -12.31 3.61
CA PRO A 5 5.83 -11.70 2.49
C PRO A 5 4.72 -10.76 3.02
N ILE A 6 4.92 -9.46 2.86
CA ILE A 6 3.98 -8.41 3.30
C ILE A 6 3.49 -7.65 2.08
N SER A 7 2.19 -7.38 2.01
CA SER A 7 1.60 -6.44 1.07
C SER A 7 1.13 -5.20 1.81
N VAL A 8 1.60 -4.04 1.37
CA VAL A 8 1.11 -2.74 1.83
C VAL A 8 -0.08 -2.32 0.97
N CYS A 9 -1.23 -2.17 1.60
CA CYS A 9 -2.49 -1.82 0.93
C CYS A 9 -2.88 -0.39 1.27
N ILE A 10 -3.04 0.44 0.24
CA ILE A 10 -3.36 1.86 0.35
C ILE A 10 -4.61 2.14 -0.46
N ILE A 11 -5.59 2.82 0.14
CA ILE A 11 -6.71 3.40 -0.60
C ILE A 11 -6.43 4.88 -0.84
N ALA A 12 -6.76 5.39 -2.03
CA ALA A 12 -6.44 6.77 -2.41
C ALA A 12 -7.62 7.48 -3.08
N LYS A 13 -7.72 8.79 -2.84
CA LYS A 13 -8.61 9.71 -3.57
C LYS A 13 -8.09 11.14 -3.49
N ASN A 14 -7.58 11.66 -4.59
CA ASN A 14 -7.04 13.03 -4.69
C ASN A 14 -5.92 13.33 -3.67
N GLU A 15 -4.95 12.43 -3.59
CA GLU A 15 -3.82 12.42 -2.66
C GLU A 15 -2.48 12.77 -3.35
N GLU A 16 -2.48 13.56 -4.42
CA GLU A 16 -1.27 13.87 -5.20
C GLU A 16 -0.15 14.52 -4.37
N LYS A 17 -0.49 15.14 -3.24
CA LYS A 17 0.46 15.76 -2.31
C LYS A 17 1.22 14.77 -1.44
N HIS A 18 0.67 13.57 -1.25
CA HIS A 18 1.12 12.64 -0.20
C HIS A 18 1.54 11.28 -0.78
N ILE A 19 0.78 10.74 -1.75
CA ILE A 19 0.95 9.37 -2.25
C ILE A 19 2.37 9.06 -2.75
N ALA A 20 3.03 10.01 -3.40
CA ALA A 20 4.37 9.82 -3.95
C ALA A 20 5.41 9.61 -2.83
N GLU A 21 5.39 10.45 -1.80
CA GLU A 21 6.34 10.36 -0.69
C GLU A 21 6.05 9.14 0.19
N CYS A 22 4.77 8.84 0.43
CA CYS A 22 4.33 7.63 1.13
C CYS A 22 4.91 6.36 0.48
N LEU A 23 4.65 6.16 -0.81
CA LEU A 23 5.14 4.97 -1.53
C LEU A 23 6.66 4.94 -1.64
N LYS A 24 7.30 6.09 -1.93
CA LYS A 24 8.76 6.19 -2.05
C LYS A 24 9.48 5.75 -0.78
N ARG A 25 8.93 6.03 0.41
CA ARG A 25 9.51 5.60 1.69
C ARG A 25 9.37 4.10 1.95
N LEU A 26 8.43 3.45 1.27
CA LEU A 26 8.26 2.00 1.36
C LEU A 26 9.17 1.23 0.39
N CYS A 27 9.59 1.84 -0.73
CA CYS A 27 10.45 1.19 -1.73
C CYS A 27 11.75 0.54 -1.21
N PRO A 28 12.41 1.03 -0.13
CA PRO A 28 13.58 0.35 0.43
C PRO A 28 13.28 -1.01 1.05
N TYR A 29 12.01 -1.33 1.34
CA TYR A 29 11.61 -2.58 1.98
C TYR A 29 11.09 -3.58 0.94
N PRO A 30 11.36 -4.89 1.11
CA PRO A 30 10.90 -5.93 0.19
C PRO A 30 9.43 -6.29 0.47
N MET A 31 8.54 -5.32 0.26
CA MET A 31 7.09 -5.44 0.42
C MET A 31 6.40 -5.22 -0.93
N GLU A 32 5.27 -5.87 -1.16
CA GLU A 32 4.41 -5.57 -2.31
C GLU A 32 3.59 -4.31 -2.01
N LEU A 33 3.51 -3.38 -2.96
CA LEU A 33 2.78 -2.14 -2.82
C LEU A 33 1.51 -2.15 -3.70
N VAL A 34 0.34 -2.13 -3.06
CA VAL A 34 -0.96 -2.19 -3.72
C VAL A 34 -1.76 -0.93 -3.41
N VAL A 35 -2.14 -0.20 -4.46
CA VAL A 35 -2.95 1.02 -4.36
C VAL A 35 -4.31 0.80 -5.02
N ALA A 36 -5.39 1.05 -4.29
CA ALA A 36 -6.74 1.13 -4.81
C ALA A 36 -7.19 2.60 -4.88
N ASP A 37 -7.27 3.14 -6.09
CA ASP A 37 -7.75 4.48 -6.36
C ASP A 37 -9.27 4.50 -6.46
N THR A 38 -9.93 5.27 -5.59
CA THR A 38 -11.41 5.30 -5.48
C THR A 38 -12.06 6.38 -6.37
N GLY A 39 -11.37 6.79 -7.44
CA GLY A 39 -11.82 7.82 -8.37
C GLY A 39 -11.13 9.16 -8.21
N SER A 40 -9.79 9.17 -8.16
CA SER A 40 -9.02 10.42 -8.21
C SER A 40 -9.17 11.11 -9.56
N THR A 41 -9.25 12.44 -9.52
CA THR A 41 -9.29 13.34 -10.67
C THR A 41 -8.01 14.14 -10.85
N ASP A 42 -7.09 14.03 -9.90
CA ASP A 42 -5.79 14.72 -9.87
C ASP A 42 -4.64 13.79 -10.32
N ALA A 43 -3.38 14.14 -10.01
CA ALA A 43 -2.23 13.34 -10.41
C ALA A 43 -1.98 12.06 -9.57
N THR A 44 -2.82 11.74 -8.58
CA THR A 44 -2.61 10.63 -7.63
C THR A 44 -2.24 9.32 -8.31
N LYS A 45 -3.04 8.86 -9.28
CA LYS A 45 -2.78 7.60 -9.99
C LYS A 45 -1.47 7.62 -10.77
N LYS A 46 -1.15 8.76 -11.40
CA LYS A 46 0.09 8.91 -12.17
C LYS A 46 1.31 8.82 -11.25
N LEU A 47 1.24 9.42 -10.07
CA LEU A 47 2.30 9.40 -9.07
C LEU A 47 2.43 8.01 -8.45
N ALA A 48 1.32 7.36 -8.09
CA ALA A 48 1.32 6.02 -7.52
C ALA A 48 2.00 4.98 -8.43
N ARG A 49 1.73 5.02 -9.74
CA ARG A 49 2.32 4.10 -10.73
C ARG A 49 3.84 4.17 -10.86
N GLN A 50 4.49 5.20 -10.29
CA GLN A 50 5.95 5.29 -10.30
C GLN A 50 6.61 4.36 -9.27
N TYR A 51 5.85 3.93 -8.26
CA TYR A 51 6.38 3.24 -7.09
C TYR A 51 5.63 1.94 -6.76
N ALA A 52 4.31 1.92 -6.96
CA ALA A 52 3.47 0.79 -6.57
C ALA A 52 3.54 -0.35 -7.60
N ASP A 53 3.53 -1.60 -7.12
CA ASP A 53 3.45 -2.80 -7.97
C ASP A 53 2.09 -2.93 -8.64
N LYS A 54 1.02 -2.51 -7.93
CA LYS A 54 -0.36 -2.53 -8.42
C LYS A 54 -1.04 -1.19 -8.15
N VAL A 55 -1.65 -0.61 -9.19
CA VAL A 55 -2.55 0.55 -9.06
C VAL A 55 -3.87 0.20 -9.74
N LEU A 56 -4.92 0.11 -8.94
CA LEU A 56 -6.22 -0.43 -9.32
C LEU A 56 -7.27 0.67 -9.22
N ASP A 57 -8.20 0.70 -10.17
CA ASP A 57 -9.36 1.58 -10.11
C ASP A 57 -10.51 0.87 -9.38
N MET A 58 -11.13 1.57 -8.43
CA MET A 58 -12.32 1.14 -7.71
C MET A 58 -13.36 2.27 -7.73
N THR A 59 -14.63 1.94 -7.96
CA THR A 59 -15.70 2.92 -7.77
C THR A 59 -15.96 3.14 -6.28
N TRP A 60 -15.94 4.39 -5.82
CA TRP A 60 -16.31 4.74 -4.45
C TRP A 60 -17.75 4.34 -4.14
N THR A 61 -17.97 3.54 -3.08
CA THR A 61 -19.28 3.04 -2.64
C THR A 61 -19.75 3.64 -1.33
N ASP A 62 -19.16 4.74 -0.88
CA ASP A 62 -19.43 5.35 0.44
C ASP A 62 -19.05 4.46 1.64
N SER A 63 -18.11 3.53 1.42
CA SER A 63 -17.62 2.58 2.42
C SER A 63 -16.11 2.45 2.36
N PHE A 64 -15.43 2.90 3.41
CA PHE A 64 -13.99 2.69 3.57
C PHE A 64 -13.65 1.21 3.73
N SER A 65 -14.50 0.44 4.42
CA SER A 65 -14.31 -0.99 4.59
C SER A 65 -14.33 -1.73 3.26
N ASP A 66 -15.23 -1.36 2.35
CA ASP A 66 -15.29 -1.95 1.00
C ASP A 66 -14.01 -1.65 0.25
N ALA A 67 -13.50 -0.41 0.34
CA ALA A 67 -12.27 -0.01 -0.32
C ALA A 67 -11.03 -0.73 0.22
N ARG A 68 -10.90 -0.84 1.54
CA ARG A 68 -9.81 -1.58 2.19
C ARG A 68 -9.89 -3.07 1.85
N ASN A 69 -11.09 -3.66 1.89
CA ASN A 69 -11.30 -5.07 1.54
C ASN A 69 -11.01 -5.35 0.07
N PHE A 70 -11.43 -4.47 -0.83
CA PHE A 70 -11.09 -4.55 -2.25
C PHE A 70 -9.57 -4.53 -2.43
N CYS A 71 -8.88 -3.56 -1.84
CA CYS A 71 -7.42 -3.45 -1.94
C CYS A 71 -6.70 -4.70 -1.38
N ALA A 72 -7.09 -5.16 -0.19
CA ALA A 72 -6.52 -6.34 0.45
C ALA A 72 -6.77 -7.62 -0.37
N ALA A 73 -7.92 -7.75 -1.02
CA ALA A 73 -8.21 -8.89 -1.90
C ALA A 73 -7.31 -8.96 -3.15
N GLN A 74 -6.63 -7.86 -3.50
CA GLN A 74 -5.70 -7.80 -4.64
C GLN A 74 -4.24 -8.03 -4.23
N ALA A 75 -3.96 -8.09 -2.93
CA ALA A 75 -2.63 -8.41 -2.41
C ALA A 75 -2.26 -9.87 -2.71
N SER A 76 -0.99 -10.11 -2.97
CA SER A 76 -0.44 -11.44 -3.24
C SER A 76 0.00 -12.17 -1.97
N ASN A 77 0.09 -11.46 -0.83
CA ASN A 77 0.63 -11.98 0.42
C ASN A 77 -0.42 -12.00 1.53
N ASN A 78 -0.23 -12.88 2.52
CA ASN A 78 -1.17 -13.06 3.63
C ASN A 78 -1.05 -12.00 4.72
N TRP A 79 0.12 -11.36 4.86
CA TRP A 79 0.30 -10.25 5.78
C TRP A 79 -0.02 -8.95 5.07
N ILE A 80 -1.06 -8.27 5.55
CA ILE A 80 -1.51 -6.97 5.04
C ILE A 80 -1.10 -5.88 6.02
N LEU A 81 -0.35 -4.90 5.53
CA LEU A 81 -0.12 -3.63 6.21
C LEU A 81 -0.99 -2.58 5.53
N ALA A 82 -2.08 -2.17 6.18
CA ALA A 82 -2.90 -1.07 5.67
C ALA A 82 -2.38 0.26 6.23
N ILE A 83 -2.10 1.22 5.35
CA ILE A 83 -1.71 2.59 5.73
C ILE A 83 -2.49 3.60 4.87
N ASP A 84 -2.65 4.81 5.39
CA ASP A 84 -3.26 5.92 4.66
C ASP A 84 -2.20 6.72 3.86
N CYS A 85 -2.61 7.50 2.86
CA CYS A 85 -1.68 8.15 1.92
C CYS A 85 -0.76 9.20 2.56
N ASP A 86 -1.17 9.77 3.69
CA ASP A 86 -0.47 10.78 4.47
C ASP A 86 0.36 10.20 5.64
N GLU A 87 0.44 8.88 5.75
CA GLU A 87 1.29 8.17 6.70
C GLU A 87 2.66 7.83 6.07
N TYR A 88 3.73 8.16 6.78
CA TYR A 88 5.09 7.99 6.29
C TYR A 88 5.88 7.02 7.16
N VAL A 89 6.17 5.83 6.63
CA VAL A 89 7.11 4.89 7.28
C VAL A 89 8.49 5.54 7.33
N THR A 90 8.99 5.76 8.55
CA THR A 90 10.34 6.31 8.78
C THR A 90 11.39 5.22 8.88
N GLN A 91 11.02 4.08 9.50
CA GLN A 91 11.87 2.92 9.66
C GLN A 91 11.00 1.66 9.86
N ALA A 92 11.36 0.57 9.20
CA ALA A 92 10.87 -0.77 9.51
C ALA A 92 12.05 -1.70 9.84
N ASP A 93 11.96 -2.39 10.98
CA ASP A 93 12.92 -3.41 11.40
C ASP A 93 12.55 -4.75 10.76
N MET A 94 13.18 -5.05 9.62
CA MET A 94 12.91 -6.27 8.87
C MET A 94 13.40 -7.53 9.59
N ASP A 95 14.44 -7.42 10.40
CA ASP A 95 14.96 -8.58 11.16
C ASP A 95 13.99 -8.96 12.26
N ALA A 96 13.45 -7.98 12.99
CA ALA A 96 12.41 -8.19 13.99
C ALA A 96 11.13 -8.77 13.38
N LEU A 97 10.71 -8.27 12.21
CA LEU A 97 9.57 -8.84 11.48
C LEU A 97 9.84 -10.31 11.11
N ASN A 98 11.00 -10.61 10.54
CA ASN A 98 11.35 -11.96 10.10
C ASN A 98 11.53 -12.96 11.26
N ALA A 99 11.92 -12.50 12.45
CA ALA A 99 12.12 -13.36 13.62
C ALA A 99 10.83 -14.06 14.09
N GLY A 100 9.66 -13.47 13.85
CA GLY A 100 8.36 -14.05 14.22
C GLY A 100 7.85 -15.17 13.32
N SER A 101 8.48 -15.38 12.15
CA SER A 101 8.05 -16.35 11.12
C SER A 101 8.50 -17.79 11.40
N VAL A 102 9.27 -18.02 12.45
CA VAL A 102 9.70 -19.37 12.87
C VAL A 102 8.67 -19.95 13.83
N LYS A 103 7.63 -20.59 13.27
CA LYS A 103 6.93 -21.70 13.89
C LYS A 103 6.61 -22.76 12.85
#